data_AF-A0A7K5N2V8-F1
#
_entry.id   AF-A0A7K5N2V8-F1
#
_cell.length_a   1.000
_cell.length_b   1.000
_cell.length_c   1.000
_cell.angle_alpha   90.00
_cell.angle_beta   90.00
_cell.angle_gamma   90.00
#
_symmetry.space_group_name_H-M   'P 1'
#
loop_
_entity.id
_entity.type
_entity.pdbx_description
1 polymer ?
#
loop_
_entity_poly.entity_id
_entity_poly.type
_entity_poly.pdbx_seq_one_letter_code
_entity_poly.pdbx_strand_id
1 'polypeptide(L)'
;ALRFPQKLWKVVESHQFRSVWWSADGKCVAINEGLFKEEVLGGGGPQQVFGMNSMKSFLRQTNLYGFTKQRQDFQRSASLPEFLAEEEAASAHSQILYYYNPAFHRDHPHLLASCKRR
;
A
#
# COMPACT_ATOMS: atom_id res chain seq x y z
N ALA A 1 17.33 14.11 -5.71
CA ALA A 1 16.34 13.52 -4.77
C ALA A 1 15.44 12.54 -5.53
N LEU A 2 15.06 11.40 -4.92
CA LEU A 2 14.14 10.44 -5.53
C LEU A 2 12.72 10.99 -5.61
N ARG A 3 12.01 10.68 -6.71
CA ARG A 3 10.58 10.99 -6.86
C ARG A 3 9.74 10.04 -6.00
N PHE A 4 8.47 10.39 -5.81
CA PHE A 4 7.55 9.62 -4.95
C PHE A 4 7.49 8.12 -5.30
N PRO A 5 7.30 7.68 -6.56
CA PRO A 5 7.26 6.26 -6.89
C PRO A 5 8.57 5.54 -6.55
N GLN A 6 9.72 6.20 -6.76
CA GLN A 6 11.03 5.61 -6.44
C GLN A 6 11.24 5.45 -4.93
N LYS A 7 10.74 6.40 -4.13
CA LYS A 7 10.73 6.29 -2.66
C LYS A 7 9.83 5.15 -2.21
N LEU A 8 8.63 5.06 -2.77
CA LEU A 8 7.69 3.98 -2.47
C LEU A 8 8.29 2.61 -2.82
N TRP A 9 8.92 2.48 -4.00
CA TRP A 9 9.60 1.25 -4.40
C TRP A 9 10.64 0.80 -3.37
N LYS A 10 11.51 1.71 -2.92
CA LYS A 10 12.52 1.39 -1.92
C LYS A 10 11.93 0.95 -0.59
N VAL A 11 10.80 1.53 -0.21
CA VAL A 11 10.09 1.18 1.03
C VAL A 11 9.46 -0.21 0.93
N VAL A 12 8.75 -0.49 -0.17
CA VAL A 12 8.05 -1.77 -0.39
C VAL A 12 9.03 -2.93 -0.57
N GLU A 13 10.17 -2.70 -1.23
CA GLU A 13 11.21 -3.73 -1.44
C GLU A 13 12.09 -3.94 -0.20
N SER A 14 12.06 -3.01 0.75
CA SER A 14 12.87 -3.11 1.97
C SER A 14 12.16 -3.95 3.02
N HIS A 15 12.85 -4.97 3.53
CA HIS A 15 12.39 -5.78 4.67
C HIS A 15 12.42 -5.04 6.02
N GLN A 16 12.84 -3.77 6.04
CA GLN A 16 12.86 -2.95 7.26
C GLN A 16 11.47 -2.47 7.67
N PHE A 17 10.51 -2.47 6.74
CA PHE A 17 9.16 -1.98 6.97
C PHE A 17 8.19 -3.15 7.04
N ARG A 18 7.43 -3.24 8.13
CA ARG A 18 6.37 -4.25 8.30
C ARG A 18 5.01 -3.72 7.87
N SER A 19 4.87 -2.41 7.78
CA SER A 19 3.61 -1.74 7.43
C SER A 19 3.26 -1.80 5.94
N VAL A 20 4.18 -2.23 5.08
CA VAL A 20 4.04 -2.16 3.62
C VAL A 20 4.79 -3.30 2.94
N TRP A 21 4.13 -3.96 1.98
CA TRP A 21 4.70 -5.09 1.25
C TRP A 21 4.03 -5.27 -0.12
N TRP A 22 4.63 -6.08 -0.98
CA TRP A 22 4.01 -6.52 -2.23
C TRP A 22 2.90 -7.53 -1.96
N SER A 23 1.77 -7.44 -2.67
CA SER A 23 0.80 -8.54 -2.72
C SER A 23 1.46 -9.84 -3.22
N ALA A 24 0.84 -10.98 -2.96
CA ALA A 24 1.37 -12.29 -3.32
C ALA A 24 1.69 -12.42 -4.83
N ASP A 25 0.94 -11.72 -5.68
CA ASP A 25 1.13 -11.68 -7.13
C ASP A 25 2.06 -10.56 -7.61
N GLY A 26 2.63 -9.75 -6.71
CA GLY A 26 3.53 -8.65 -7.03
C GLY A 26 2.90 -7.45 -7.75
N LYS A 27 1.57 -7.44 -7.93
CA LYS A 27 0.84 -6.41 -8.71
C LYS A 27 0.42 -5.20 -7.88
N CYS A 28 0.21 -5.38 -6.59
CA CYS A 28 -0.30 -4.35 -5.70
C CYS A 28 0.67 -4.07 -4.56
N VAL A 29 0.62 -2.84 -4.07
CA VAL A 29 1.23 -2.45 -2.80
C VAL A 29 0.17 -2.59 -1.71
N ALA A 30 0.43 -3.47 -0.74
CA ALA A 30 -0.37 -3.64 0.46
C ALA A 30 0.18 -2.74 1.57
N ILE A 31 -0.69 -2.03 2.28
CA ILE A 31 -0.34 -1.07 3.33
C ILE A 31 -1.24 -1.28 4.53
N ASN A 32 -0.67 -1.65 5.68
CA ASN A 32 -1.38 -1.55 6.96
C ASN A 32 -1.40 -0.07 7.39
N GLU A 33 -2.56 0.57 7.34
CA GLU A 33 -2.66 2.02 7.56
C GLU A 33 -2.18 2.47 8.94
N GLY A 34 -2.51 1.69 9.98
CA GLY A 34 -2.13 2.01 11.36
C GLY A 34 -0.61 1.97 11.55
N LEU A 35 0.02 0.86 11.16
CA LEU A 35 1.48 0.71 11.27
C LEU A 35 2.22 1.68 10.34
N PHE A 36 1.69 1.97 9.16
CA PHE A 36 2.35 2.86 8.20
C PHE A 36 2.45 4.30 8.70
N LYS A 37 1.42 4.75 9.44
CA LYS A 37 1.46 6.08 10.08
C LYS A 37 2.60 6.20 11.08
N GLU A 38 2.85 5.16 11.88
CA GLU A 38 3.89 5.16 12.90
C GLU A 38 5.28 4.91 12.30
N GLU A 39 5.43 3.90 11.44
CA GLU A 39 6.72 3.41 10.95
C GLU A 39 7.31 4.29 9.83
N VAL A 40 6.45 4.77 8.91
CA VAL A 40 6.89 5.46 7.68
C VAL A 40 6.60 6.96 7.71
N LEU A 41 5.49 7.35 8.33
CA LEU A 41 5.05 8.75 8.44
C LEU A 41 5.29 9.37 9.82
N GLY A 42 5.75 8.58 10.80
CA GLY A 42 6.02 9.01 12.17
C GLY A 42 7.10 10.09 12.15
N GLY A 43 6.76 11.28 12.64
CA GLY A 43 7.68 12.41 12.66
C GLY A 43 8.88 12.12 13.57
N GLY A 44 10.10 12.16 13.02
CA GLY A 44 11.34 12.14 13.80
C GLY A 44 12.05 10.78 13.92
N GLY A 45 11.55 9.72 13.27
CA GLY A 45 12.27 8.45 13.18
C GLY A 45 13.39 8.47 12.11
N PRO A 46 14.44 7.63 12.24
CA PRO A 46 15.51 7.49 11.23
C PRO A 46 14.99 6.99 9.88
N GLN A 47 13.76 6.50 9.83
CA GLN A 47 13.10 5.91 8.65
C GLN A 47 12.15 6.88 7.94
N GLN A 48 12.26 8.19 8.17
CA GLN A 48 11.44 9.20 7.47
C GLN A 48 11.80 9.27 5.97
N VAL A 49 11.23 8.36 5.17
CA VAL A 49 11.51 8.27 3.72
C VAL A 49 10.78 9.37 2.94
N PHE A 50 9.57 9.70 3.37
CA PHE A 50 8.74 10.72 2.76
C PHE A 50 8.84 12.02 3.55
N GLY A 51 8.89 13.16 2.85
CA GLY A 51 8.83 14.49 3.47
C GLY A 51 7.42 14.88 3.89
N MET A 52 6.64 13.92 4.39
CA MET A 52 5.24 14.08 4.82
C MET A 52 4.98 13.20 6.02
N ASN A 53 4.07 13.64 6.89
CA ASN A 53 3.75 13.02 8.18
C ASN A 53 2.26 12.69 8.31
N SER A 54 1.53 12.64 7.19
CA SER A 54 0.09 12.41 7.17
C SER A 54 -0.29 11.43 6.08
N MET A 55 -1.12 10.46 6.45
CA MET A 55 -1.67 9.49 5.52
C MET A 55 -2.46 10.16 4.40
N LYS A 56 -3.17 11.26 4.68
CA LYS A 56 -3.91 12.02 3.66
C LYS A 56 -2.96 12.57 2.58
N SER A 57 -1.81 13.10 2.97
CA SER A 57 -0.79 13.60 2.04
C SER A 57 -0.16 12.46 1.24
N PHE A 58 0.08 11.31 1.87
CA PHE A 58 0.57 10.12 1.21
C PHE A 58 -0.41 9.63 0.13
N LEU A 59 -1.67 9.43 0.50
CA LEU A 59 -2.73 9.01 -0.42
C LEU A 59 -2.93 9.98 -1.58
N ARG A 60 -2.82 11.29 -1.32
CA ARG A 60 -2.84 12.30 -2.39
C ARG A 60 -1.70 12.09 -3.39
N GLN A 61 -0.48 11.84 -2.92
CA GLN A 61 0.64 11.54 -3.83
C GLN A 61 0.39 10.23 -4.58
N THR A 62 -0.05 9.18 -3.89
CA THR A 62 -0.42 7.89 -4.50
C THR A 62 -1.40 8.09 -5.66
N ASN A 63 -2.48 8.86 -5.45
CA ASN A 63 -3.46 9.18 -6.50
C ASN A 63 -2.86 10.01 -7.64
N LEU A 64 -2.00 11.00 -7.35
CA LEU A 64 -1.35 11.84 -8.37
C LEU A 64 -0.42 11.04 -9.30
N TYR A 65 0.10 9.91 -8.86
CA TYR A 65 0.90 9.01 -9.70
C TYR A 65 0.06 7.90 -10.35
N GLY A 66 -1.27 8.00 -10.28
CA GLY A 66 -2.18 7.10 -10.99
C GLY A 66 -2.41 5.75 -10.34
N PHE A 67 -2.08 5.60 -9.05
CA PHE A 67 -2.47 4.40 -8.31
C PHE A 67 -3.96 4.42 -8.03
N THR A 68 -4.59 3.25 -8.08
CA THR A 68 -6.01 3.05 -7.76
C THR A 68 -6.14 2.12 -6.55
N LYS A 69 -7.05 2.44 -5.63
CA LYS A 69 -7.36 1.56 -4.51
C LYS A 69 -8.15 0.36 -5.04
N GLN A 70 -7.63 -0.84 -4.84
CA GLN A 70 -8.34 -2.08 -5.15
C GLN A 70 -9.35 -2.37 -4.03
N ARG A 71 -10.57 -2.74 -4.41
CA ARG A 71 -11.55 -3.28 -3.47
C ARG A 71 -11.23 -4.76 -3.27
N GLN A 72 -11.07 -5.18 -2.02
CA GLN A 72 -11.14 -6.60 -1.72
C GLN A 72 -12.62 -6.98 -1.70
N ASP A 73 -13.09 -7.56 -2.80
CA ASP A 73 -14.40 -8.19 -2.82
C ASP A 73 -14.25 -9.53 -2.09
N PHE A 74 -14.44 -9.50 -0.76
CA PHE A 74 -14.59 -10.73 0.00
C PHE A 74 -15.85 -11.42 -0.51
N GLN A 75 -15.68 -12.59 -1.13
CA GLN A 75 -16.79 -13.47 -1.43
C GLN A 75 -17.51 -13.75 -0.10
N ARG A 76 -18.81 -13.51 -0.07
CA ARG A 76 -19.62 -13.73 1.13
C ARG A 76 -20.43 -14.99 0.97
N SER A 77 -20.27 -15.92 1.90
CA SER A 77 -21.11 -17.11 1.96
C SER A 77 -22.55 -16.74 2.31
N ALA A 78 -23.49 -17.55 1.81
CA ALA A 78 -24.88 -17.49 2.21
C ALA A 78 -25.14 -18.18 3.57
N SER A 79 -24.15 -18.89 4.12
CA SER A 79 -24.27 -19.54 5.42
C SER A 79 -23.89 -18.57 6.55
N LEU A 80 -24.73 -18.48 7.59
CA LEU A 80 -24.50 -17.56 8.71
C LEU A 80 -23.17 -17.81 9.45
N PRO A 81 -22.76 -19.07 9.74
CA PRO A 81 -21.49 -19.31 10.43
C PRO A 81 -20.27 -18.93 9.59
N GLU A 82 -20.27 -19.22 8.29
CA GLU A 82 -19.16 -18.82 7.42
C GLU A 82 -19.16 -17.31 7.21
N PHE A 83 -20.32 -16.69 7.03
CA PHE A 83 -20.46 -15.23 6.93
C PHE A 83 -19.86 -14.52 8.15
N LEU A 84 -20.13 -14.99 9.37
CA LEU A 84 -19.58 -14.39 10.59
C LEU A 84 -18.05 -14.54 10.63
N ALA A 85 -17.52 -15.71 10.28
CA ALA A 85 -16.07 -15.92 10.21
C ALA A 85 -15.40 -15.06 9.12
N GLU A 86 -16.04 -14.93 7.96
CA GLU A 86 -15.60 -14.07 6.85
C GLU A 86 -15.66 -12.59 7.23
N GLU A 87 -16.68 -12.14 7.95
CA GLU A 87 -16.81 -10.76 8.42
C GLU A 87 -15.76 -10.42 9.47
N GLU A 88 -15.46 -11.33 10.38
CA GLU A 88 -14.38 -11.17 11.36
C GLU A 88 -13.01 -11.10 10.67
N ALA A 89 -12.75 -11.96 9.70
CA ALA A 89 -11.54 -11.90 8.87
C ALA A 89 -11.47 -10.61 8.03
N ALA A 90 -12.57 -10.21 7.39
CA ALA A 90 -12.66 -8.98 6.62
C ALA A 90 -12.45 -7.74 7.50
N SER A 91 -12.94 -7.75 8.75
CA SER A 91 -12.70 -6.69 9.73
C SER A 91 -11.22 -6.60 10.11
N ALA A 92 -10.55 -7.73 10.36
CA ALA A 92 -9.11 -7.76 10.60
C ALA A 92 -8.30 -7.25 9.39
N HIS A 93 -8.74 -7.57 8.17
CA HIS A 93 -8.12 -7.12 6.92
C HIS A 93 -8.55 -5.73 6.45
N SER A 94 -9.59 -5.13 7.04
CA SER A 94 -10.12 -3.81 6.67
C SER A 94 -9.11 -2.68 6.85
N GLN A 95 -8.08 -2.92 7.67
CA GLN A 95 -6.97 -2.00 7.93
C GLN A 95 -5.90 -2.03 6.83
N ILE A 96 -5.96 -2.98 5.90
CA ILE A 96 -4.97 -3.14 4.82
C ILE A 96 -5.52 -2.54 3.53
N LEU A 97 -4.81 -1.53 3.03
CA LEU A 97 -5.10 -0.87 1.78
C LEU A 97 -4.27 -1.49 0.65
N TYR A 98 -4.91 -1.79 -0.47
CA TYR A 98 -4.24 -2.29 -1.68
C TYR A 98 -4.26 -1.24 -2.77
N TYR A 99 -3.08 -0.88 -3.27
CA TYR A 99 -2.92 0.10 -4.35
C TYR A 99 -2.27 -0.53 -5.57
N TYR A 100 -2.96 -0.41 -6.71
CA TYR A 100 -2.52 -0.93 -7.99
C TYR A 100 -2.06 0.21 -8.92
N ASN A 101 -1.00 -0.02 -9.68
CA ASN A 101 -0.62 0.81 -10.80
C ASN A 101 0.08 -0.07 -11.85
N PRO A 102 -0.34 -0.06 -13.13
CA PRO A 102 0.25 -0.92 -14.17
C PRO A 102 1.75 -0.67 -14.39
N ALA A 103 2.24 0.52 -14.05
CA ALA A 103 3.66 0.87 -14.16
C ALA A 103 4.47 0.56 -12.87
N PHE A 104 3.83 0.03 -11.83
CA PHE A 104 4.44 -0.24 -10.52
C PHE A 104 4.23 -1.71 -10.13
N HIS A 105 5.10 -2.58 -10.62
CA HIS A 105 4.98 -4.04 -10.49
C HIS A 105 6.31 -4.64 -10.06
N ARG A 106 6.30 -5.57 -9.09
CA ARG A 106 7.52 -6.16 -8.52
C ARG A 106 8.42 -6.79 -9.58
N ASP A 107 7.83 -7.60 -10.46
CA ASP A 107 8.57 -8.33 -11.50
C ASP A 107 8.99 -7.46 -12.71
N HIS A 108 8.52 -6.21 -12.76
CA HIS A 108 8.80 -5.29 -13.86
C HIS A 108 9.32 -3.94 -13.35
N PRO A 109 10.47 -3.91 -12.63
CA PRO A 109 11.01 -2.69 -12.02
C PRO A 109 11.34 -1.60 -13.05
N HIS A 110 11.64 -1.98 -14.30
CA HIS A 110 11.91 -1.05 -15.39
C HIS A 110 10.70 -0.16 -15.74
N LEU A 111 9.47 -0.61 -15.45
CA LEU A 111 8.26 0.17 -15.67
C LEU A 111 8.14 1.37 -14.72
N LEU A 112 8.88 1.38 -13.61
CA LEU A 112 8.88 2.48 -12.65
C LEU A 112 9.24 3.83 -13.29
N ALA A 113 10.05 3.82 -14.37
CA ALA A 113 10.39 5.01 -15.14
C ALA A 113 9.17 5.65 -15.83
N SER A 114 8.12 4.85 -16.10
CA SER A 114 6.87 5.30 -16.70
C SER A 114 5.84 5.80 -15.67
N CYS A 115 6.06 5.60 -14.36
CA CYS A 115 5.26 6.21 -13.29
C CYS A 115 5.44 7.74 -13.24
N LYS A 116 4.72 8.45 -14.09
CA LYS A 116 4.69 9.92 -14.13
C LYS A 116 3.55 10.47 -13.28
N ARG A 117 3.76 11.69 -12.79
CA ARG A 117 2.72 12.46 -12.10
C ARG A 117 1.71 12.97 -13.13
N ARG A 118 0.42 12.79 -12.85
CA ARG A 118 -0.71 13.33 -13.63
C ARG A 118 -0.90 14.83 -13.38
#